data_AF-A0AAU6NHM0-F1
#
_entry.id   AF-A0AAU6NHM0-F1
#
_cell.length_a   1.000
_cell.length_b   1.000
_cell.length_c   1.000
_cell.angle_alpha   90.00
_cell.angle_beta   90.00
_cell.angle_gamma   90.00
#
_symmetry.space_group_name_H-M   'P 1'
#
loop_
_entity.id
_entity.type
_entity.pdbx_description
1 polymer ?
#
loop_
_entity_poly.entity_id
_entity_poly.type
_entity_poly.pdbx_seq_one_letter_code
_entity_poly.pdbx_strand_id
1 'polypeptide(L)'
;MSVTLSRQKGFSMVEVLLAMMLLVVVVTALSGYHRALAARYAALSQYRQLWHHAWNQSQISTLTLPPGWQVSRGQTTQSGCVSITVTLISPMGRQGALTRLHCPVSR
;
A
#
# COMPACT_ATOMS: atom_id res chain seq x y z
N MET A 1 -20.83 6.78 55.40
CA MET A 1 -20.65 6.64 53.94
C MET A 1 -21.00 7.99 53.31
N SER A 2 -20.04 8.94 53.25
CA SER A 2 -20.32 10.30 52.75
C SER A 2 -19.11 11.26 52.69
N VAL A 3 -17.96 10.92 53.28
CA VAL A 3 -16.83 11.88 53.39
C VAL A 3 -16.03 12.05 52.09
N THR A 4 -16.18 11.15 51.11
CA THR A 4 -15.50 11.22 49.81
C THR A 4 -16.23 12.06 48.77
N LEU A 5 -17.54 12.31 48.92
CA LEU A 5 -18.34 13.11 47.98
C LEU A 5 -18.21 14.63 48.22
N SER A 6 -17.94 15.07 49.46
CA SER A 6 -17.86 16.50 49.81
C SER A 6 -16.58 17.21 49.32
N ARG A 7 -15.65 16.47 48.71
CA ARG A 7 -14.38 17.01 48.17
C ARG A 7 -14.32 16.90 46.65
N GLN A 8 -15.46 16.93 45.96
CA GLN A 8 -15.48 17.14 44.51
C GLN A 8 -15.51 18.64 44.23
N LYS A 9 -14.34 19.27 44.17
CA LYS A 9 -14.23 20.59 43.51
C LYS A 9 -14.44 20.35 42.03
N GLY A 10 -15.48 20.97 41.46
CA GLY A 10 -15.70 20.94 40.01
C GLY A 10 -14.47 21.48 39.28
N PHE A 11 -14.28 21.06 38.03
CA PHE A 11 -13.21 21.57 37.18
C PHE A 11 -13.38 23.07 36.96
N SER A 12 -12.27 23.81 37.06
CA SER A 12 -12.26 25.24 36.74
C SER A 12 -12.58 25.44 35.25
N MET A 13 -13.27 26.54 34.91
CA MET A 13 -13.59 26.86 33.51
C MET A 13 -12.32 26.90 32.64
N VAL A 14 -11.22 27.46 33.16
CA VAL A 14 -9.94 27.54 32.46
C VAL A 14 -9.33 26.15 32.23
N GLU A 15 -9.49 25.24 33.19
CA GLU A 15 -8.98 23.87 33.10
C GLU A 15 -9.73 23.07 32.01
N VAL A 16 -11.06 23.21 31.95
CA VAL A 16 -11.87 22.60 30.90
C VAL A 16 -11.52 23.17 29.52
N LEU A 17 -11.35 24.49 29.41
CA LEU A 17 -10.96 25.13 28.15
C LEU A 17 -9.58 24.65 27.68
N LEU A 18 -8.61 24.52 28.59
CA LEU A 18 -7.29 24.00 28.27
C LEU A 18 -7.33 22.52 27.89
N ALA A 19 -8.14 21.71 28.58
CA ALA A 19 -8.36 20.31 28.22
C ALA A 19 -9.01 20.16 26.83
N MET A 20 -10.00 20.98 26.52
CA MET A 20 -10.63 20.99 25.19
C MET A 20 -9.67 21.46 24.11
N MET A 21 -8.84 22.48 24.38
CA MET A 21 -7.80 22.93 23.45
C MET A 21 -6.81 21.79 23.18
N LEU A 22 -6.31 21.12 24.23
CA LEU A 22 -5.40 19.98 24.10
C LEU A 22 -6.05 18.85 23.30
N LEU A 23 -7.32 18.53 23.58
CA LEU A 23 -8.07 17.52 22.86
C LEU A 23 -8.14 17.84 21.36
N VAL A 24 -8.48 19.08 21.01
CA VAL A 24 -8.53 19.51 19.60
C VAL A 24 -7.16 19.37 18.94
N VAL A 25 -6.09 19.83 19.58
CA VAL A 25 -4.73 19.71 19.04
C VAL A 25 -4.35 18.25 18.78
N VAL A 26 -4.61 17.37 19.75
CA VAL A 26 -4.29 15.93 19.63
C VAL A 26 -5.11 15.28 18.52
N VAL A 27 -6.42 15.53 18.45
CA VAL A 27 -7.29 14.95 17.42
C VAL A 27 -6.91 15.46 16.02
N THR A 28 -6.58 16.74 15.87
CA THR A 28 -6.12 17.30 14.60
C THR A 28 -4.77 16.70 14.17
N ALA A 29 -3.81 16.58 15.08
CA ALA A 29 -2.52 15.96 14.78
C ALA A 29 -2.68 14.47 14.39
N LEU A 30 -3.48 13.72 15.15
CA LEU A 30 -3.71 12.30 14.93
C LEU A 30 -4.44 12.04 13.61
N SER A 31 -5.48 12.82 13.31
CA SER A 31 -6.20 12.72 12.02
C SER A 31 -5.29 13.06 10.84
N GLY A 32 -4.44 14.08 10.97
CA GLY A 32 -3.41 14.40 9.97
C GLY A 32 -2.46 13.23 9.73
N TYR A 33 -1.97 12.60 10.81
CA TYR A 33 -1.10 11.43 10.74
C TYR A 33 -1.79 10.23 10.06
N HIS A 34 -3.02 9.91 10.44
CA HIS A 34 -3.77 8.81 9.81
C HIS A 34 -4.01 9.04 8.32
N ARG A 35 -4.31 10.27 7.90
CA ARG A 35 -4.48 10.60 6.48
C ARG A 35 -3.20 10.38 5.69
N ALA A 36 -2.06 10.83 6.22
CA ALA A 36 -0.76 10.60 5.59
C ALA A 36 -0.44 9.11 5.50
N LEU A 37 -0.65 8.36 6.59
CA LEU A 37 -0.41 6.93 6.64
C LEU A 37 -1.27 6.18 5.61
N ALA A 38 -2.57 6.45 5.57
CA ALA A 38 -3.51 5.81 4.64
C ALA A 38 -3.11 6.05 3.17
N ALA A 39 -2.71 7.27 2.82
CA ALA A 39 -2.27 7.60 1.47
C ALA A 39 -0.99 6.82 1.08
N ARG A 40 -0.02 6.71 2.00
CA ARG A 40 1.21 5.93 1.76
C ARG A 40 0.93 4.44 1.66
N TYR A 41 0.07 3.90 2.51
CA TYR A 41 -0.34 2.50 2.43
C TYR A 41 -1.00 2.17 1.10
N ALA A 42 -1.91 3.02 0.62
CA ALA A 42 -2.56 2.83 -0.68
C ALA A 42 -1.55 2.82 -1.84
N ALA A 43 -0.58 3.73 -1.84
CA ALA A 43 0.46 3.76 -2.87
C ALA A 43 1.37 2.50 -2.84
N LEU A 44 1.73 2.04 -1.65
CA LEU A 44 2.56 0.85 -1.46
C LEU A 44 1.82 -0.45 -1.78
N SER A 45 0.53 -0.54 -1.48
CA SER A 45 -0.28 -1.72 -1.81
C SER A 45 -0.45 -1.86 -3.33
N GLN A 46 -0.73 -0.76 -4.04
CA GLN A 46 -0.78 -0.74 -5.50
C GLN A 46 0.54 -1.18 -6.14
N TYR A 47 1.67 -0.71 -5.59
CA TYR A 47 2.99 -1.11 -6.07
C TYR A 47 3.23 -2.61 -5.89
N ARG A 48 2.88 -3.15 -4.71
CA ARG A 48 2.99 -4.59 -4.43
C ARG A 48 2.12 -5.42 -5.37
N GLN A 49 0.88 -5.00 -5.62
CA GLN A 49 -0.01 -5.68 -6.58
C GLN A 49 0.57 -5.66 -7.99
N LEU A 50 1.09 -4.51 -8.44
CA LEU A 50 1.74 -4.40 -9.75
C LEU A 50 2.89 -5.40 -9.89
N TRP A 51 3.77 -5.49 -8.89
CA TRP A 51 4.88 -6.43 -8.92
C TRP A 51 4.45 -7.89 -8.82
N HIS A 52 3.43 -8.18 -8.02
CA HIS A 52 2.90 -9.52 -7.91
C HIS A 52 2.32 -10.00 -9.25
N HIS A 53 1.54 -9.15 -9.93
CA HIS A 53 1.02 -9.47 -11.26
C HIS A 53 2.14 -9.53 -12.31
N ALA A 54 3.11 -8.61 -12.28
CA ALA A 54 4.26 -8.65 -13.18
C ALA A 54 5.07 -9.94 -13.04
N TRP A 55 5.30 -10.38 -11.80
CA TRP A 55 5.98 -11.63 -11.49
C TRP A 55 5.23 -12.84 -12.05
N ASN A 56 3.91 -12.89 -11.83
CA ASN A 56 3.08 -13.99 -12.33
C ASN A 56 3.03 -14.02 -13.87
N GLN A 57 3.06 -12.87 -14.53
CA GLN A 57 3.13 -12.79 -16.00
C GLN A 57 4.50 -13.13 -16.58
N SER A 58 5.56 -12.91 -15.81
CA SER A 58 6.93 -13.25 -16.23
C SER A 58 7.19 -14.75 -16.25
N GLN A 59 6.29 -15.57 -15.67
CA GLN A 59 6.40 -17.02 -15.73
C GLN A 59 6.19 -17.55 -17.16
N ILE A 60 6.62 -18.80 -17.40
CA ILE A 60 6.40 -19.51 -18.66
C ILE A 60 4.89 -19.65 -18.93
N SER A 61 4.14 -20.06 -17.91
CA SER A 61 2.67 -20.12 -17.93
C SER A 61 2.08 -18.84 -17.35
N THR A 62 1.32 -18.10 -18.15
CA THR A 62 0.66 -16.87 -17.74
C THR A 62 -0.62 -17.15 -16.98
N LEU A 63 -0.87 -16.38 -15.92
CA LEU A 63 -2.16 -16.39 -15.22
C LEU A 63 -3.10 -15.34 -15.83
N THR A 64 -4.40 -15.56 -15.85
CA THR A 64 -5.36 -14.55 -16.34
C THR A 64 -5.34 -13.32 -15.43
N LEU A 65 -5.11 -12.13 -16.00
CA LEU A 65 -5.19 -10.89 -15.22
C LEU A 65 -6.65 -10.48 -15.01
N PRO A 66 -6.96 -9.80 -13.89
CA PRO A 66 -8.25 -9.16 -13.69
C PRO A 66 -8.48 -8.02 -14.72
N PRO A 67 -9.75 -7.64 -14.96
CA PRO A 67 -10.09 -6.61 -15.94
C PRO A 67 -9.48 -5.25 -15.58
N GLY A 68 -9.12 -4.46 -16.61
CA GLY A 68 -8.52 -3.13 -16.46
C GLY A 68 -6.99 -3.10 -16.40
N TRP A 69 -6.33 -4.26 -16.37
CA TRP A 69 -4.87 -4.35 -16.52
C TRP A 69 -4.49 -4.50 -17.99
N GLN A 70 -3.56 -3.67 -18.46
CA GLN A 70 -2.97 -3.83 -19.79
C GLN A 70 -1.61 -4.53 -19.64
N VAL A 71 -1.38 -5.55 -20.47
CA VAL A 71 -0.14 -6.31 -20.46
C VAL A 71 0.42 -6.38 -21.87
N SER A 72 1.72 -6.11 -22.00
CA SER A 72 2.48 -6.40 -23.20
C SER A 72 3.64 -7.31 -22.83
N ARG A 73 3.72 -8.46 -23.50
CA ARG A 73 4.69 -9.53 -23.24
C ARG A 73 5.54 -9.74 -24.48
N GLY A 74 6.82 -9.41 -24.38
CA GLY A 74 7.83 -9.75 -25.37
C GLY A 74 8.55 -11.03 -24.97
N GLN A 75 8.75 -11.94 -25.91
CA GLN A 75 9.54 -13.15 -25.71
C GLN A 75 10.69 -13.16 -26.70
N THR A 76 11.91 -13.40 -26.21
CA THR A 76 13.09 -13.55 -27.05
C THR A 76 13.81 -14.83 -26.66
N THR A 77 14.12 -15.67 -27.64
CA THR A 77 14.90 -16.90 -27.46
C THR A 77 16.36 -16.59 -27.72
N GLN A 78 17.21 -16.76 -26.70
CA GLN A 78 18.66 -16.68 -26.83
C GLN A 78 19.27 -18.01 -26.38
N SER A 79 19.94 -18.70 -27.31
CA SER A 79 20.79 -19.87 -27.02
C SER A 79 20.18 -20.92 -26.06
N GLY A 80 18.92 -21.33 -26.30
CA GLY A 80 18.22 -22.33 -25.48
C GLY A 80 17.55 -21.79 -24.21
N CYS A 81 17.78 -20.53 -23.85
CA CYS A 81 17.04 -19.81 -22.82
C CYS A 81 15.98 -18.89 -23.43
N VAL A 82 14.86 -18.73 -22.73
CA VAL A 82 13.79 -17.82 -23.10
C VAL A 82 13.81 -16.61 -22.18
N SER A 83 14.09 -15.42 -22.70
CA SER A 83 13.87 -14.17 -21.97
C SER A 83 12.43 -13.71 -22.17
N ILE A 84 11.69 -13.58 -21.07
CA ILE A 84 10.33 -13.06 -21.07
C ILE A 84 10.38 -11.66 -20.47
N THR A 85 10.07 -10.66 -21.29
CA THR A 85 9.92 -9.27 -20.88
C THR A 85 8.44 -8.95 -20.79
N VAL A 86 7.99 -8.47 -19.64
CA VAL A 86 6.60 -8.09 -19.43
C VAL A 86 6.52 -6.65 -18.99
N THR A 87 5.72 -5.86 -19.70
CA THR A 87 5.33 -4.51 -19.29
C THR A 87 3.86 -4.52 -18.92
N LEU A 88 3.54 -4.13 -17.69
CA LEU A 88 2.17 -4.02 -17.19
C LEU A 88 1.83 -2.56 -16.95
N ILE A 89 0.58 -2.21 -17.22
CA ILE A 89 -0.02 -0.93 -16.85
C ILE A 89 -1.20 -1.26 -15.93
N SER A 90 -1.13 -0.75 -14.71
CA SER A 90 -2.23 -0.88 -13.75
C SER A 90 -3.44 -0.04 -14.18
N PRO A 91 -4.65 -0.39 -13.75
CA PRO A 91 -5.85 0.41 -14.02
C PRO A 91 -5.76 1.85 -13.50
N MET A 92 -4.82 2.12 -12.58
CA MET A 92 -4.54 3.46 -12.05
C MET A 92 -3.43 4.20 -12.82
N GLY A 93 -3.02 3.67 -13.98
CA GLY A 93 -2.05 4.30 -14.89
C GLY A 93 -0.59 4.13 -14.51
N ARG A 94 -0.24 3.31 -13.50
CA ARG A 94 1.17 3.03 -13.17
C ARG A 94 1.71 1.94 -14.06
N GLN A 95 2.85 2.18 -14.69
CA GLN A 95 3.55 1.21 -15.51
C GLN A 95 4.68 0.54 -14.72
N GLY A 96 4.90 -0.75 -14.96
CA GLY A 96 6.08 -1.47 -14.49
C GLY A 96 6.55 -2.47 -15.54
N ALA A 97 7.87 -2.65 -15.63
CA ALA A 97 8.50 -3.60 -16.55
C ALA A 97 9.34 -4.60 -15.76
N LEU A 98 9.21 -5.89 -16.09
CA LEU A 98 10.00 -6.97 -15.50
C LEU A 98 10.52 -7.86 -16.62
N THR A 99 11.79 -8.21 -16.57
CA THR A 99 12.40 -9.19 -17.50
C THR A 99 12.90 -10.38 -16.70
N ARG A 100 12.57 -11.59 -17.15
CA ARG A 100 13.02 -12.83 -16.51
C ARG A 100 13.53 -13.83 -17.55
N LEU A 101 14.74 -14.34 -17.31
CA LEU A 101 15.34 -15.40 -18.10
C LEU A 101 14.89 -16.76 -17.57
N HIS A 102 14.45 -17.64 -18.47
CA HIS A 102 14.11 -19.03 -18.18
C HIS A 102 15.06 -19.90 -18.99
N CYS A 103 16.00 -20.55 -18.30
CA CYS A 103 16.93 -21.49 -18.88
C CYS A 103 16.56 -22.90 -18.44
N PRO A 104 16.64 -23.91 -19.33
CA PRO A 104 16.55 -25.29 -18.91
C PRO A 104 17.71 -25.58 -17.95
N VAL A 105 17.42 -26.20 -16.81
CA VAL A 105 18.47 -26.77 -15.96
C VAL A 105 19.10 -27.89 -16.78
N SER A 106 20.41 -27.79 -17.07
CA SER A 106 21.15 -28.81 -17.81
C SER A 106 20.86 -30.18 -17.20
N ARG A 107 20.27 -31.08 -18.00
CA ARG A 107 20.16 -32.51 -17.65
C ARG A 107 21.50 -33.19 -17.79
#